data_AF-A0A2H9MS39-F1
#
_entry.id   AF-A0A2H9MS39-F1
#
_cell.length_a   1.000
_cell.length_b   1.000
_cell.length_c   1.000
_cell.angle_alpha   90.00
_cell.angle_beta   90.00
_cell.angle_gamma   90.00
#
_symmetry.space_group_name_H-M   'P 1'
#
loop_
_entity.id
_entity.type
_entity.pdbx_description
1 polymer ?
#
loop_
_entity_poly.entity_id
_entity_poly.type
_entity_poly.pdbx_seq_one_letter_code
_entity_poly.pdbx_strand_id
1 'polypeptide(L)'
;MEFLLENILNLVGFLVGLGIGIMSLVGFRNTGSPTLFRLTIAFFSISIGFFVIWAGYMVEDFVTKSGSLERWIQTVGIGIQTVGYFFIAFSHSIKSFFPKSRYFRSVGALPLFLVSSVQIEHIFRSVSFILLAYGAIETMLSYFENKNKGAISVAVGLALLAFGEFLGWYSFVFPESILYPVSMTIKIGGLIALFIPVSKI
;
A
#
# COMPACT_ATOMS: atom_id res chain seq x y z
N MET A 1 12.70 -7.15 -20.38
CA MET A 1 12.13 -8.17 -19.47
C MET A 1 11.43 -7.54 -18.26
N GLU A 2 11.91 -6.38 -17.76
CA GLU A 2 11.33 -5.69 -16.60
C GLU A 2 9.91 -5.16 -16.86
N PHE A 3 9.65 -4.53 -18.01
CA PHE A 3 8.31 -4.00 -18.36
C PHE A 3 7.19 -5.05 -18.30
N LEU A 4 7.44 -6.26 -18.84
CA LEU A 4 6.46 -7.35 -18.85
C LEU A 4 6.21 -7.89 -17.43
N LEU A 5 7.29 -8.00 -16.62
CA LEU A 5 7.19 -8.41 -15.22
C LEU A 5 6.39 -7.38 -14.40
N GLU A 6 6.67 -6.09 -14.56
CA GLU A 6 5.94 -5.00 -13.89
C GLU A 6 4.47 -4.99 -14.26
N ASN A 7 4.15 -5.21 -15.53
CA ASN A 7 2.77 -5.32 -15.99
C ASN A 7 2.04 -6.49 -15.33
N ILE A 8 2.65 -7.69 -15.31
CA ILE A 8 2.09 -8.87 -14.63
C ILE A 8 1.91 -8.59 -13.14
N LEU A 9 2.89 -7.99 -12.47
CA LEU A 9 2.83 -7.71 -11.04
C LEU A 9 1.72 -6.71 -10.69
N ASN A 10 1.51 -5.67 -11.51
CA ASN A 10 0.39 -4.74 -11.32
C ASN A 10 -0.97 -5.44 -11.54
N LEU A 11 -1.08 -6.35 -12.52
CA LEU A 11 -2.29 -7.15 -12.72
C LEU A 11 -2.57 -8.05 -11.51
N VAL A 12 -1.55 -8.72 -10.98
CA VAL A 12 -1.66 -9.55 -9.77
C VAL A 12 -2.08 -8.70 -8.57
N GLY A 13 -1.45 -7.53 -8.38
CA GLY A 13 -1.81 -6.58 -7.32
C GLY A 13 -3.26 -6.13 -7.42
N PHE A 14 -3.74 -5.85 -8.64
CA PHE A 14 -5.15 -5.53 -8.90
C PHE A 14 -6.08 -6.67 -8.47
N LEU A 15 -5.82 -7.90 -8.92
CA LEU A 15 -6.65 -9.08 -8.62
C LEU A 15 -6.68 -9.40 -7.13
N VAL A 16 -5.52 -9.36 -6.47
CA VAL A 16 -5.41 -9.59 -5.01
C VAL A 16 -6.17 -8.51 -4.25
N GLY A 17 -5.97 -7.23 -4.57
CA GLY A 17 -6.70 -6.13 -3.93
C GLY A 17 -8.21 -6.24 -4.11
N LEU A 18 -8.66 -6.62 -5.32
CA LEU A 18 -10.08 -6.81 -5.63
C LEU A 18 -10.66 -7.98 -4.83
N GLY A 19 -9.97 -9.11 -4.78
CA GLY A 19 -10.40 -10.29 -4.02
C GLY A 19 -10.58 -9.99 -2.53
N ILE A 20 -9.62 -9.30 -1.91
CA ILE A 20 -9.72 -8.89 -0.50
C ILE A 20 -10.87 -7.87 -0.32
N GLY A 21 -11.03 -6.93 -1.26
CA GLY A 21 -12.11 -5.95 -1.24
C GLY A 21 -13.51 -6.59 -1.27
N ILE A 22 -13.73 -7.59 -2.12
CA ILE A 22 -14.99 -8.34 -2.18
C ILE A 22 -15.23 -9.08 -0.86
N MET A 23 -14.23 -9.78 -0.33
CA MET A 23 -14.38 -10.52 0.93
C MET A 23 -14.70 -9.58 2.10
N SER A 24 -14.05 -8.41 2.15
CA SER A 24 -14.35 -7.38 3.14
C SER A 24 -15.77 -6.83 2.99
N LEU A 25 -16.28 -6.69 1.75
CA LEU A 25 -17.66 -6.27 1.48
C LEU A 25 -18.67 -7.31 1.96
N VAL A 26 -18.42 -8.60 1.69
CA VAL A 26 -19.26 -9.70 2.19
C VAL A 26 -19.26 -9.72 3.72
N GLY A 27 -18.08 -9.61 4.35
CA GLY A 27 -17.94 -9.52 5.79
C GLY A 27 -18.72 -8.33 6.38
N PHE A 28 -18.67 -7.17 5.73
CA PHE A 28 -19.46 -5.99 6.12
C PHE A 28 -20.96 -6.24 6.03
N ARG A 29 -21.45 -6.85 4.94
CA ARG A 29 -22.89 -7.16 4.78
C ARG A 29 -23.39 -8.14 5.84
N ASN A 30 -22.54 -9.05 6.31
CA ASN A 30 -22.91 -10.07 7.30
C ASN A 30 -22.83 -9.57 8.76
N THR A 31 -21.90 -8.68 9.08
CA THR A 31 -21.66 -8.21 10.47
C THR A 31 -22.07 -6.77 10.74
N GLY A 32 -22.24 -5.94 9.71
CA GLY A 32 -22.53 -4.51 9.84
C GLY A 32 -21.41 -3.69 10.49
N SER A 33 -20.21 -4.24 10.65
CA SER A 33 -19.12 -3.56 11.37
C SER A 33 -18.57 -2.36 10.58
N PRO A 34 -18.50 -1.16 11.18
CA PRO A 34 -17.90 0.02 10.55
C PRO A 34 -16.42 -0.17 10.14
N THR A 35 -15.68 -1.07 10.79
CA THR A 35 -14.27 -1.34 10.44
C THR A 35 -14.11 -2.06 9.11
N LEU A 36 -14.97 -3.05 8.84
CA LEU A 36 -14.97 -3.81 7.58
C LEU A 36 -15.40 -2.95 6.39
N PHE A 37 -16.30 -1.98 6.62
CA PHE A 37 -16.62 -1.00 5.59
C PHE A 37 -15.41 -0.16 5.18
N ARG A 38 -14.61 0.31 6.15
CA ARG A 38 -13.38 1.06 5.87
C ARG A 38 -12.34 0.22 5.12
N LEU A 39 -12.14 -1.03 5.53
CA LEU A 39 -11.26 -1.97 4.83
C LEU A 39 -11.73 -2.22 3.40
N THR A 40 -13.04 -2.31 3.17
CA THR A 40 -13.61 -2.45 1.82
C THR A 40 -13.18 -1.29 0.94
N ILE A 41 -13.44 -0.05 1.36
CA ILE A 41 -13.03 1.16 0.62
C ILE A 41 -11.50 1.17 0.40
N ALA A 42 -10.74 0.76 1.41
CA ALA A 42 -9.29 0.71 1.35
C ALA A 42 -8.78 -0.22 0.26
N PHE A 43 -9.23 -1.47 0.23
CA PHE A 43 -8.79 -2.47 -0.73
C PHE A 43 -9.32 -2.21 -2.14
N PHE A 44 -10.54 -1.66 -2.28
CA PHE A 44 -11.02 -1.19 -3.58
C PHE A 44 -10.18 -0.04 -4.12
N SER A 45 -9.80 0.93 -3.28
CA SER A 45 -8.90 2.01 -3.69
C SER A 45 -7.54 1.47 -4.12
N ILE A 46 -6.92 0.59 -3.33
CA ILE A 46 -5.63 -0.02 -3.69
C ILE A 46 -5.73 -0.79 -5.01
N SER A 47 -6.81 -1.55 -5.21
CA SER A 47 -7.07 -2.29 -6.44
C SER A 47 -7.18 -1.35 -7.66
N ILE A 48 -7.97 -0.29 -7.57
CA ILE A 48 -8.08 0.73 -8.63
C ILE A 48 -6.72 1.36 -8.91
N GLY A 49 -5.93 1.65 -7.89
CA GLY A 49 -4.59 2.19 -8.06
C GLY A 49 -3.64 1.26 -8.83
N PHE A 50 -3.70 -0.07 -8.58
CA PHE A 50 -2.97 -1.05 -9.40
C PHE A 50 -3.52 -1.15 -10.83
N PHE A 51 -4.84 -1.07 -10.99
CA PHE A 51 -5.47 -1.10 -12.30
C PHE A 51 -5.08 0.09 -13.17
N VAL A 52 -5.03 1.31 -12.60
CA VAL A 52 -4.61 2.52 -13.33
C VAL A 52 -3.18 2.38 -13.85
N ILE A 53 -2.27 1.88 -13.00
CA ILE A 53 -0.87 1.66 -13.40
C ILE A 53 -0.79 0.58 -14.49
N TRP A 54 -1.48 -0.55 -14.30
CA TRP A 54 -1.57 -1.62 -15.29
C TRP A 54 -2.13 -1.14 -16.64
N ALA A 55 -3.21 -0.37 -16.62
CA ALA A 55 -3.81 0.21 -17.83
C ALA A 55 -2.85 1.17 -18.52
N GLY A 56 -2.05 1.93 -17.76
CA GLY A 56 -0.97 2.75 -18.30
C GLY A 56 0.08 1.94 -19.04
N TYR A 57 0.53 0.82 -18.46
CA TYR A 57 1.46 -0.10 -19.14
C TYR A 57 0.86 -0.69 -20.41
N MET A 58 -0.44 -1.01 -20.42
CA MET A 58 -1.12 -1.51 -21.63
C MET A 58 -1.27 -0.44 -22.71
N VAL A 59 -1.68 0.78 -22.37
CA VAL A 59 -1.76 1.88 -23.33
C VAL A 59 -0.39 2.18 -23.96
N GLU A 60 0.66 2.15 -23.15
CA GLU A 60 2.03 2.37 -23.62
C GLU A 60 2.49 1.28 -24.61
N ASP A 61 2.18 0.02 -24.34
CA ASP A 61 2.55 -1.13 -25.19
C ASP A 61 1.76 -1.15 -26.51
N PHE A 62 0.47 -0.79 -26.48
CA PHE A 62 -0.42 -0.85 -27.64
C PHE A 62 -0.41 0.41 -28.52
N VAL A 63 -0.21 1.60 -27.95
CA VAL A 63 -0.41 2.89 -28.65
C VAL A 63 0.89 3.67 -28.82
N THR A 64 1.61 3.95 -27.73
CA THR A 64 2.71 4.93 -27.73
C THR A 64 4.06 4.33 -28.14
N LYS A 65 4.32 3.05 -27.82
CA LYS A 65 5.58 2.34 -28.09
C LYS A 65 6.85 3.10 -27.66
N SER A 66 6.80 3.96 -26.63
CA SER A 66 7.97 4.71 -26.16
C SER A 66 8.87 3.87 -25.24
N GLY A 67 8.33 2.77 -24.70
CA GLY A 67 9.07 1.86 -23.82
C GLY A 67 9.18 2.34 -22.37
N SER A 68 8.49 3.43 -22.01
CA SER A 68 8.45 3.99 -20.65
C SER A 68 7.05 4.44 -20.27
N LEU A 69 6.63 4.18 -19.03
CA LEU A 69 5.32 4.57 -18.53
C LEU A 69 5.18 6.10 -18.44
N GLU A 70 4.06 6.65 -18.90
CA GLU A 70 3.75 8.07 -18.69
C GLU A 70 3.63 8.40 -17.20
N ARG A 71 4.49 9.30 -16.72
CA ARG A 71 4.62 9.64 -15.29
C ARG A 71 3.31 10.10 -14.65
N TRP A 72 2.45 10.81 -15.37
CA TRP A 72 1.18 11.29 -14.80
C TRP A 72 0.24 10.12 -14.44
N ILE A 73 0.24 9.03 -15.23
CA ILE A 73 -0.55 7.83 -14.94
C ILE A 73 -0.01 7.16 -13.67
N GLN A 74 1.32 7.11 -13.55
CA GLN A 74 2.00 6.57 -12.37
C GLN A 74 1.63 7.38 -11.12
N THR A 75 1.67 8.71 -11.18
CA THR A 75 1.30 9.60 -10.08
C THR A 75 -0.14 9.37 -9.63
N VAL A 76 -1.08 9.28 -10.58
CA VAL A 76 -2.50 9.03 -10.28
C VAL A 76 -2.67 7.66 -9.61
N GLY A 77 -2.04 6.62 -10.15
CA GLY A 77 -2.09 5.27 -9.57
C GLY A 77 -1.56 5.21 -8.14
N ILE A 78 -0.40 5.84 -7.88
CA ILE A 78 0.20 5.94 -6.54
C ILE A 78 -0.72 6.73 -5.61
N GLY A 79 -1.27 7.86 -6.06
CA GLY A 79 -2.17 8.68 -5.25
C GLY A 79 -3.42 7.92 -4.79
N ILE A 80 -4.03 7.14 -5.69
CA ILE A 80 -5.18 6.30 -5.37
C ILE A 80 -4.79 5.17 -4.37
N GLN A 81 -3.60 4.58 -4.50
CA GLN A 81 -3.09 3.61 -3.52
C GLN A 81 -2.91 4.26 -2.14
N THR A 82 -2.39 5.49 -2.08
CA THR A 82 -2.22 6.26 -0.83
C THR A 82 -3.55 6.48 -0.12
N VAL A 83 -4.62 6.81 -0.85
CA VAL A 83 -5.98 6.92 -0.28
C VAL A 83 -6.39 5.58 0.36
N GLY A 84 -6.12 4.47 -0.30
CA GLY A 84 -6.41 3.15 0.26
C GLY A 84 -5.60 2.85 1.52
N TYR A 85 -4.28 3.10 1.51
CA TYR A 85 -3.43 2.92 2.69
C TYR A 85 -3.84 3.80 3.87
N PHE A 86 -4.32 5.02 3.59
CA PHE A 86 -4.92 5.89 4.61
C PHE A 86 -6.12 5.22 5.28
N PHE A 87 -7.03 4.62 4.51
CA PHE A 87 -8.17 3.90 5.07
C PHE A 87 -7.78 2.63 5.84
N ILE A 88 -6.70 1.92 5.44
CA ILE A 88 -6.15 0.80 6.21
C ILE A 88 -5.59 1.29 7.56
N ALA A 89 -4.76 2.33 7.55
CA ALA A 89 -4.21 2.88 8.78
C ALA A 89 -5.34 3.37 9.71
N PHE A 90 -6.38 3.99 9.14
CA PHE A 90 -7.56 4.46 9.86
C PHE A 90 -8.49 3.32 10.33
N SER A 91 -8.48 2.14 9.68
CA SER A 91 -9.28 1.00 10.14
C SER A 91 -8.72 0.39 11.43
N HIS A 92 -7.40 0.47 11.63
CA HIS A 92 -6.70 -0.04 12.81
C HIS A 92 -6.43 1.01 13.89
N SER A 93 -6.39 2.31 13.54
CA SER A 93 -6.27 3.40 14.51
C SER A 93 -7.63 3.88 15.01
N ILE A 94 -8.16 3.23 16.05
CA ILE A 94 -9.22 3.79 16.89
C ILE A 94 -8.60 4.08 18.26
N LYS A 95 -7.83 5.16 18.39
CA LYS A 95 -7.72 5.95 19.64
C LYS A 95 -6.86 7.22 19.60
N SER A 96 -5.93 7.41 18.65
CA SER A 96 -5.10 8.62 18.68
C SER A 96 -4.47 8.91 17.32
N PHE A 97 -4.97 9.94 16.65
CA PHE A 97 -4.49 10.42 15.35
C PHE A 97 -3.10 11.08 15.40
N PHE A 98 -2.55 11.32 16.60
CA PHE A 98 -1.24 11.93 16.79
C PHE A 98 -0.25 10.94 17.42
N PRO A 99 0.97 10.83 16.87
CA PRO A 99 2.03 10.05 17.49
C PRO A 99 2.31 10.62 18.88
N LYS A 100 2.00 9.85 19.93
CA LYS A 100 2.22 10.24 21.32
C LYS A 100 3.71 10.36 21.69
N SER A 101 4.60 9.84 20.83
CA SER A 101 6.05 9.74 21.03
C SER A 101 6.83 10.75 20.18
N ARG A 102 7.72 11.51 20.84
CA ARG A 102 8.59 12.55 20.25
C ARG A 102 9.57 12.01 19.20
N TYR A 103 9.98 10.74 19.31
CA TYR A 103 10.93 10.09 18.40
C TYR A 103 10.32 9.76 17.02
N PHE A 104 9.02 9.49 16.95
CA PHE A 104 8.36 9.19 15.67
C PHE A 104 8.16 10.42 14.78
N ARG A 105 8.11 11.62 15.40
CA ARG A 105 8.06 12.88 14.67
C ARG A 105 9.36 13.16 13.89
N SER A 106 10.49 12.58 14.30
CA SER A 106 11.76 12.73 13.59
C SER A 106 12.02 11.64 12.55
N VAL A 107 11.55 10.41 12.76
CA VAL A 107 11.70 9.33 11.76
C VAL A 107 10.79 9.57 10.54
N GLY A 108 9.59 10.14 10.74
CA GLY A 108 8.70 10.56 9.65
C GLY A 108 9.24 11.71 8.79
N ALA A 109 10.29 12.41 9.25
CA ALA A 109 10.94 13.47 8.49
C ALA A 109 11.99 12.94 7.49
N LEU A 110 12.51 11.72 7.70
CA LEU A 110 13.62 11.19 6.89
C LEU A 110 13.35 11.06 5.38
N PRO A 111 12.14 10.71 4.91
CA PRO A 111 11.91 10.65 3.47
C PRO A 111 11.70 12.03 2.82
N LEU A 112 11.51 13.10 3.61
CA LEU A 112 11.21 14.44 3.11
C LEU A 112 12.45 15.30 2.80
N PHE A 113 13.64 14.95 3.29
CA PHE A 113 14.80 15.86 3.31
C PHE A 113 15.97 15.52 2.37
N LEU A 114 15.85 14.51 1.50
CA LEU A 114 17.00 14.05 0.68
C LEU A 114 16.92 14.32 -0.82
N VAL A 115 15.84 14.92 -1.35
CA VAL A 115 15.71 15.15 -2.81
C VAL A 115 15.34 16.60 -3.10
N SER A 116 16.17 17.30 -3.89
CA SER A 116 15.99 18.71 -4.25
C SER A 116 14.91 18.94 -5.32
N SER A 117 14.28 17.89 -5.83
CA SER A 117 13.15 17.91 -6.76
C SER A 117 11.93 17.26 -6.10
N VAL A 118 11.14 18.06 -5.40
CA VAL A 118 9.93 17.60 -4.70
C VAL A 118 8.85 17.26 -5.73
N GLN A 119 8.89 16.03 -6.24
CA GLN A 119 7.82 15.47 -7.09
C GLN A 119 6.70 14.92 -6.20
N ILE A 120 5.46 15.06 -6.67
CA ILE A 120 4.25 14.70 -5.92
C ILE A 120 4.22 13.22 -5.52
N GLU A 121 4.79 12.35 -6.35
CA GLU A 121 4.90 10.91 -6.11
C GLU A 121 5.72 10.58 -4.85
N HIS A 122 6.81 11.31 -4.63
CA HIS A 122 7.64 11.14 -3.44
C HIS A 122 6.87 11.49 -2.18
N ILE A 123 6.04 12.54 -2.23
CA ILE A 123 5.18 12.93 -1.11
C ILE A 123 4.19 11.80 -0.81
N PHE A 124 3.48 11.30 -1.83
CA PHE A 124 2.48 10.24 -1.63
C PHE A 124 3.07 8.94 -1.08
N ARG A 125 4.23 8.50 -1.58
CA ARG A 125 4.91 7.31 -1.07
C ARG A 125 5.42 7.50 0.37
N SER A 126 5.94 8.68 0.68
CA SER A 126 6.39 9.02 2.04
C SER A 126 5.22 9.03 3.04
N VAL A 127 4.09 9.64 2.65
CA VAL A 127 2.86 9.65 3.45
C VAL A 127 2.35 8.22 3.64
N SER A 128 2.31 7.42 2.57
CA SER A 128 1.90 6.01 2.61
C SER A 128 2.78 5.20 3.58
N PHE A 129 4.10 5.36 3.48
CA PHE A 129 5.06 4.70 4.37
C PHE A 129 4.78 5.03 5.85
N ILE A 130 4.60 6.32 6.17
CA ILE A 130 4.37 6.75 7.56
C ILE A 130 3.04 6.18 8.09
N LEU A 131 1.97 6.24 7.30
CA LEU A 131 0.65 5.74 7.68
C LEU A 131 0.68 4.22 7.93
N LEU A 132 1.30 3.47 7.02
CA LEU A 132 1.40 2.01 7.12
C LEU A 132 2.33 1.58 8.27
N ALA A 133 3.47 2.25 8.44
CA ALA A 133 4.39 1.99 9.55
C ALA A 133 3.72 2.24 10.91
N TYR A 134 2.94 3.32 11.01
CA TYR A 134 2.16 3.60 12.22
C TYR A 134 1.10 2.51 12.47
N GLY A 135 0.33 2.14 11.45
CA GLY A 135 -0.66 1.06 11.54
C GLY A 135 -0.02 -0.27 11.96
N ALA A 136 1.16 -0.60 11.41
CA ALA A 136 1.90 -1.82 11.76
C ALA A 136 2.31 -1.83 13.24
N ILE A 137 2.85 -0.71 13.74
CA ILE A 137 3.30 -0.59 15.14
C ILE A 137 2.12 -0.66 16.11
N GLU A 138 1.05 0.08 15.84
CA GLU A 138 -0.16 0.06 16.70
C GLU A 138 -0.74 -1.35 16.78
N THR A 139 -0.81 -2.04 15.63
CA THR A 139 -1.31 -3.41 15.57
C THR A 139 -0.38 -4.39 16.29
N MET A 140 0.94 -4.17 16.23
CA MET A 140 1.92 -4.97 16.95
C MET A 140 1.86 -4.75 18.47
N LEU A 141 1.66 -3.50 18.93
CA LEU A 141 1.42 -3.18 20.34
C LEU A 141 0.14 -3.84 20.85
N SER A 142 -0.94 -3.79 20.05
CA SER A 142 -2.20 -4.48 20.37
C SER A 142 -2.02 -5.99 20.50
N TYR A 143 -1.12 -6.61 19.70
CA TYR A 143 -0.76 -8.00 19.88
C TYR A 143 -0.05 -8.27 21.21
N PHE A 144 0.88 -7.41 21.63
CA PHE A 144 1.56 -7.58 22.92
C PHE A 144 0.60 -7.45 24.11
N GLU A 145 -0.39 -6.56 24.03
CA GLU A 145 -1.38 -6.36 25.08
C GLU A 145 -2.44 -7.47 25.12
N ASN A 146 -3.01 -7.85 23.97
CA ASN A 146 -4.17 -8.76 23.91
C ASN A 146 -3.84 -10.19 23.44
N LYS A 147 -2.61 -10.49 23.04
CA LYS A 147 -2.14 -11.79 22.48
C LYS A 147 -3.00 -12.37 21.34
N ASN A 148 -3.72 -11.52 20.61
CA ASN A 148 -4.59 -11.99 19.53
C ASN A 148 -3.75 -12.43 18.31
N LYS A 149 -3.76 -13.73 18.00
CA LYS A 149 -3.01 -14.32 16.89
C LYS A 149 -3.32 -13.68 15.53
N GLY A 150 -4.53 -13.12 15.34
CA GLY A 150 -4.89 -12.40 14.12
C GLY A 150 -4.12 -11.09 13.93
N ALA A 151 -3.77 -10.40 15.01
CA ALA A 151 -3.09 -9.11 14.96
C ALA A 151 -1.65 -9.21 14.42
N ILE A 152 -0.96 -10.34 14.62
CA ILE A 152 0.38 -10.55 14.06
C ILE A 152 0.34 -10.54 12.53
N SER A 153 -0.60 -11.27 11.93
CA SER A 153 -0.71 -11.34 10.47
C SER A 153 -1.02 -9.97 9.85
N VAL A 154 -1.85 -9.17 10.53
CA VAL A 154 -2.12 -7.78 10.12
C VAL A 154 -0.85 -6.93 10.25
N ALA A 155 -0.17 -6.95 11.40
CA ALA A 155 1.03 -6.15 11.62
C ALA A 155 2.14 -6.48 10.61
N VAL A 156 2.34 -7.76 10.30
CA VAL A 156 3.30 -8.21 9.27
C VAL A 156 2.87 -7.73 7.89
N GLY A 157 1.60 -7.83 7.53
CA GLY A 157 1.09 -7.33 6.25
C GLY A 157 1.28 -5.82 6.07
N LEU A 158 0.99 -5.04 7.12
CA LEU A 158 1.21 -3.59 7.12
C LEU A 158 2.70 -3.22 7.05
N ALA A 159 3.56 -3.95 7.76
CA ALA A 159 5.01 -3.75 7.71
C ALA A 159 5.58 -4.05 6.31
N LEU A 160 5.11 -5.12 5.66
CA LEU A 160 5.49 -5.44 4.28
C LEU A 160 5.02 -4.36 3.31
N LEU A 161 3.78 -3.87 3.42
CA LEU A 161 3.29 -2.77 2.60
C LEU A 161 4.12 -1.50 2.80
N ALA A 162 4.44 -1.14 4.05
CA ALA A 162 5.28 0.01 4.36
C ALA A 162 6.67 -0.15 3.73
N PHE A 163 7.30 -1.31 3.92
CA PHE A 163 8.61 -1.60 3.34
C PHE A 163 8.59 -1.58 1.81
N GLY A 164 7.52 -2.09 1.20
CA GLY A 164 7.27 -1.98 -0.24
C GLY A 164 7.20 -0.53 -0.72
N GLU A 165 6.47 0.34 -0.02
CA GLU A 165 6.42 1.77 -0.38
C GLU A 165 7.75 2.50 -0.17
N PHE A 166 8.51 2.13 0.86
CA PHE A 166 9.87 2.64 1.08
C PHE A 166 10.82 2.25 -0.06
N LEU A 167 10.81 0.99 -0.47
CA LEU A 167 11.60 0.53 -1.62
C LEU A 167 11.13 1.18 -2.93
N GLY A 168 9.82 1.39 -3.07
CA GLY A 168 9.24 2.10 -4.21
C GLY A 168 9.74 3.55 -4.28
N TRP A 169 9.84 4.24 -3.15
CA TRP A 169 10.46 5.57 -3.06
C TRP A 169 11.94 5.53 -3.45
N TYR A 170 12.70 4.55 -2.94
CA TYR A 170 14.13 4.41 -3.23
C TYR A 170 14.39 4.08 -4.71
N SER A 171 13.51 3.31 -5.36
CA SER A 171 13.60 3.01 -6.78
C SER A 171 13.48 4.24 -7.69
N PHE A 172 12.84 5.33 -7.24
CA PHE A 172 12.85 6.58 -8.01
C PHE A 172 14.17 7.35 -7.90
N VAL A 173 14.88 7.18 -6.79
CA VAL A 173 16.23 7.75 -6.61
C VAL A 173 17.25 6.99 -7.47
N PHE A 174 17.02 5.69 -7.70
CA PHE A 174 17.86 4.81 -8.52
C PHE A 174 17.03 4.06 -9.58
N PRO A 175 16.62 4.73 -10.68
CA PRO A 175 15.65 4.21 -11.66
C PRO A 175 16.08 2.98 -12.47
N GLU A 176 17.39 2.66 -12.58
CA GLU A 176 17.88 1.45 -13.28
C GLU A 176 18.16 0.27 -12.34
N SER A 177 17.31 0.08 -11.33
CA SER A 177 17.51 -0.98 -10.34
C SER A 177 16.31 -1.91 -10.25
N ILE A 178 16.58 -3.17 -9.90
CA ILE A 178 15.60 -4.25 -9.66
C ILE A 178 14.65 -3.92 -8.46
N LEU A 179 14.76 -2.73 -7.88
CA LEU A 179 14.07 -2.30 -6.68
C LEU A 179 12.57 -2.07 -6.90
N TYR A 180 12.14 -1.64 -8.09
CA TYR A 180 10.71 -1.50 -8.41
C TYR A 180 9.96 -2.84 -8.43
N PRO A 181 10.40 -3.88 -9.18
CA PRO A 181 9.73 -5.18 -9.14
C PRO A 181 9.83 -5.87 -7.78
N VAL A 182 10.92 -5.66 -7.03
CA VAL A 182 11.05 -6.14 -5.64
C VAL A 182 10.05 -5.46 -4.71
N SER A 183 9.93 -4.13 -4.78
CA SER A 183 8.90 -3.34 -4.06
C SER A 183 7.52 -3.91 -4.35
N MET A 184 7.20 -4.16 -5.61
CA MET A 184 5.89 -4.64 -6.02
C MET A 184 5.60 -6.06 -5.48
N THR A 185 6.57 -6.96 -5.56
CA THR A 185 6.46 -8.31 -4.99
C THR A 185 6.20 -8.27 -3.48
N ILE A 186 6.91 -7.41 -2.76
CA ILE A 186 6.73 -7.21 -1.32
C ILE A 186 5.34 -6.65 -1.00
N LYS A 187 4.84 -5.71 -1.80
CA LYS A 187 3.48 -5.15 -1.62
C LYS A 187 2.40 -6.21 -1.81
N ILE A 188 2.52 -7.05 -2.83
CA ILE A 188 1.60 -8.18 -3.06
C ILE A 188 1.66 -9.15 -1.89
N GLY A 189 2.85 -9.50 -1.41
CA GLY A 189 3.03 -10.32 -0.21
C GLY A 189 2.38 -9.71 1.03
N GLY A 190 2.48 -8.39 1.20
CA GLY A 190 1.81 -7.64 2.27
C GLY A 190 0.29 -7.72 2.18
N LEU A 191 -0.29 -7.54 0.99
CA LEU A 191 -1.74 -7.69 0.77
C LEU A 191 -2.21 -9.12 1.09
N ILE A 192 -1.47 -10.14 0.66
CA ILE A 192 -1.79 -11.54 0.95
C ILE A 192 -1.74 -11.81 2.45
N ALA A 193 -0.77 -11.25 3.18
CA ALA A 193 -0.71 -11.39 4.63
C ALA A 193 -1.93 -10.75 5.33
N LEU A 194 -2.44 -9.62 4.82
CA LEU A 194 -3.67 -8.99 5.31
C LEU A 194 -4.93 -9.80 5.00
N PHE A 195 -4.90 -10.71 4.03
CA PHE A 195 -6.04 -11.56 3.68
C PHE A 195 -6.36 -12.62 4.75
N ILE A 196 -5.34 -13.20 5.39
CA ILE A 196 -5.48 -14.25 6.41
C ILE A 196 -6.48 -13.88 7.51
N PRO A 197 -6.37 -12.72 8.19
CA PRO A 197 -7.32 -12.33 9.23
C PRO A 197 -8.70 -11.96 8.66
N VAL A 198 -8.77 -11.39 7.45
CA VAL A 198 -10.05 -11.03 6.80
C VAL A 198 -10.85 -12.27 6.41
N SER A 199 -10.19 -13.35 5.99
CA SER A 199 -10.84 -14.61 5.58
C SER A 199 -11.45 -15.43 6.72
N LYS A 200 -11.09 -15.14 7.97
CA LYS A 200 -11.56 -15.87 9.16
C LYS A 200 -12.84 -15.29 9.76
N ILE A 201 -13.37 -14.21 9.18
CA ILE A 201 -14.56 -13.48 9.60
C ILE A 201 -15.76 -13.96 8.79
#